data_AF-A0A444WGM6-F1
#
_entry.id   AF-A0A444WGM6-F1
#
_cell.length_a   1.000
_cell.length_b   1.000
_cell.length_c   1.000
_cell.angle_alpha   90.00
_cell.angle_beta   90.00
_cell.angle_gamma   90.00
#
_symmetry.space_group_name_H-M   'P 1'
#
loop_
_entity.id
_entity.type
_entity.pdbx_description
1 polymer ?
#
loop_
_entity_poly.entity_id
_entity_poly.type
_entity_poly.pdbx_seq_one_letter_code
_entity_poly.pdbx_strand_id
1 'polypeptide(L)'
;MKEEFTLELETSAGTKKEFSFEVDKKTIEKIKQLNKPISIIKSGTKGILKTSLFLFLIASINLAWLAYSLFDLSEKPWYTPLVILLLGIIFTGLYAYKAYRYITFNFYLEISKGLTPVFKKICDITVFQVQNKIQNHEKLNTASVNINSIVNKFDNLPGIAKKVILFFLNRLPFFEFVNQSLEVIKSGNNEKASELIYTKTSDFISNRTKKNTLNWLFWFIPLNIVVLILAIKLIK
;
A
#
# COMPACT_ATOMS: atom_id res chain seq x y z
N MET A 1 -7.99 -19.80 -17.43
CA MET A 1 -8.16 -20.85 -16.40
C MET A 1 -8.17 -20.15 -15.06
N LYS A 2 -9.20 -20.35 -14.24
CA LYS A 2 -9.34 -19.72 -12.94
C LYS A 2 -8.99 -20.73 -11.84
N GLU A 3 -8.51 -20.24 -10.72
CA GLU A 3 -8.22 -21.04 -9.51
C GLU A 3 -9.31 -20.70 -8.49
N GLU A 4 -9.99 -21.72 -7.99
CA GLU A 4 -11.08 -21.59 -7.04
C GLU A 4 -10.53 -21.61 -5.61
N PHE A 5 -11.01 -20.68 -4.79
CA PHE A 5 -10.66 -20.56 -3.39
C PHE A 5 -11.95 -20.64 -2.59
N THR A 6 -11.98 -21.55 -1.63
CA THR A 6 -13.10 -21.76 -0.73
C THR A 6 -12.74 -21.29 0.68
N LEU A 7 -13.74 -20.84 1.41
CA LEU A 7 -13.64 -20.53 2.82
C LEU A 7 -14.94 -20.95 3.49
N GLU A 8 -14.83 -21.80 4.51
CA GLU A 8 -15.96 -22.20 5.33
C GLU A 8 -16.05 -21.30 6.57
N LEU A 9 -17.25 -20.77 6.83
CA LEU A 9 -17.55 -20.11 8.10
C LEU A 9 -18.66 -20.84 8.81
N GLU A 10 -18.39 -21.19 10.06
CA GLU A 10 -19.37 -21.66 11.01
C GLU A 10 -19.93 -20.46 11.77
N THR A 11 -21.26 -20.34 11.79
CA THR A 11 -21.94 -19.30 12.56
C THR A 11 -22.05 -19.68 14.03
N SER A 12 -22.34 -18.71 14.90
CA SER A 12 -22.69 -18.95 16.30
C SER A 12 -23.94 -19.85 16.48
N ALA A 13 -24.73 -20.07 15.43
CA ALA A 13 -25.88 -20.97 15.39
C ALA A 13 -25.56 -22.35 14.78
N GLY A 14 -24.27 -22.68 14.54
CA GLY A 14 -23.85 -23.96 13.97
C GLY A 14 -24.11 -24.12 12.47
N THR A 15 -24.57 -23.07 11.78
CA THR A 15 -24.79 -23.10 10.33
C THR A 15 -23.46 -22.88 9.61
N LYS A 16 -23.05 -23.84 8.78
CA LYS A 16 -21.87 -23.69 7.91
C LYS A 16 -22.27 -23.02 6.61
N LYS A 17 -21.58 -21.94 6.25
CA LYS A 17 -21.73 -21.27 4.95
C LYS A 17 -20.39 -21.30 4.23
N GLU A 18 -20.40 -21.88 3.05
CA GLU A 18 -19.24 -21.94 2.16
C GLU A 18 -19.20 -20.70 1.27
N PHE A 19 -18.02 -20.09 1.19
CA PHE A 19 -17.73 -18.92 0.39
C PHE A 19 -16.67 -19.28 -0.65
N SER A 20 -17.10 -19.61 -1.88
CA SER A 20 -16.18 -19.80 -3.01
C SER A 20 -15.99 -18.52 -3.83
N PHE A 21 -14.77 -18.32 -4.33
CA PHE A 21 -14.45 -17.27 -5.28
C PHE A 21 -13.34 -17.72 -6.23
N GLU A 22 -13.39 -17.21 -7.44
CA GLU A 22 -12.42 -17.54 -8.47
C GLU A 22 -11.44 -16.38 -8.68
N VAL A 23 -10.14 -16.69 -8.71
CA VAL A 23 -9.10 -15.74 -9.12
C VAL A 23 -8.43 -16.26 -10.38
N ASP A 24 -8.11 -15.38 -11.32
CA ASP A 24 -7.39 -15.79 -12.53
C ASP A 24 -6.05 -16.43 -12.15
N LYS A 25 -5.78 -17.64 -12.66
CA LYS A 25 -4.54 -18.37 -12.41
C LYS A 25 -3.32 -17.54 -12.80
N LYS A 26 -3.41 -16.72 -13.86
CA LYS A 26 -2.34 -15.78 -14.25
C LYS A 26 -2.04 -14.75 -13.16
N THR A 27 -3.05 -14.31 -12.42
CA THR A 27 -2.89 -13.39 -11.30
C THR A 27 -2.20 -14.09 -10.14
N ILE A 28 -2.59 -15.32 -9.81
CA ILE A 28 -1.96 -16.10 -8.74
C ILE A 28 -0.52 -16.46 -9.08
N GLU A 29 -0.24 -16.88 -10.31
CA GLU A 29 1.12 -17.15 -10.79
C GLU A 29 2.00 -15.89 -10.75
N LYS A 30 1.47 -14.73 -11.17
CA LYS A 30 2.16 -13.44 -11.00
C LYS A 30 2.45 -13.20 -9.52
N ILE A 31 1.48 -13.30 -8.62
CA ILE A 31 1.68 -13.10 -7.18
C ILE A 31 2.71 -14.07 -6.60
N LYS A 32 2.70 -15.34 -7.01
CA LYS A 32 3.69 -16.36 -6.59
C LYS A 32 5.09 -16.03 -7.10
N GLN A 33 5.23 -15.61 -8.35
CA GLN A 33 6.52 -15.18 -8.92
C GLN A 33 7.07 -13.94 -8.21
N LEU A 34 6.19 -13.04 -7.76
CA LEU A 34 6.53 -11.80 -7.08
C LEU A 34 7.11 -11.97 -5.66
N ASN A 35 7.21 -13.21 -5.14
CA ASN A 35 8.02 -13.52 -3.96
C ASN A 35 9.53 -13.34 -4.22
N LYS A 36 9.94 -13.11 -5.48
CA LYS A 36 11.31 -12.80 -5.85
C LYS A 36 11.48 -11.28 -6.04
N PRO A 37 12.43 -10.63 -5.34
CA PRO A 37 12.63 -9.19 -5.42
C PRO A 37 12.98 -8.70 -6.84
N ILE A 38 13.63 -9.54 -7.65
CA ILE A 38 14.09 -9.22 -9.01
C ILE A 38 12.92 -9.21 -10.03
N SER A 39 11.89 -10.04 -9.84
CA SER A 39 10.74 -10.06 -10.76
C SER A 39 9.84 -8.82 -10.61
N ILE A 40 9.86 -8.16 -9.44
CA ILE A 40 9.18 -6.88 -9.19
C ILE A 40 9.77 -5.77 -10.09
N ILE A 41 11.08 -5.82 -10.34
CA ILE A 41 11.80 -4.88 -11.21
C ILE A 41 11.45 -5.14 -12.68
N LYS A 42 11.38 -6.41 -13.09
CA LYS A 42 11.01 -6.79 -14.47
C LYS A 42 9.52 -6.59 -14.79
N SER A 43 8.62 -6.65 -13.81
CA SER A 43 7.17 -6.50 -14.03
C SER A 43 6.71 -5.06 -14.27
N GLY A 44 7.63 -4.10 -14.41
CA GLY A 44 7.29 -2.79 -14.98
C GLY A 44 6.31 -1.98 -14.14
N THR A 45 6.50 -1.90 -12.82
CA THR A 45 5.87 -0.80 -12.08
C THR A 45 6.41 0.51 -12.68
N LYS A 46 5.52 1.27 -13.35
CA LYS A 46 5.78 2.50 -14.14
C LYS A 46 6.60 3.60 -13.44
N GLY A 47 6.96 3.38 -12.18
CA GLY A 47 7.78 4.25 -11.34
C GLY A 47 9.25 3.87 -11.21
N ILE A 48 9.65 2.59 -11.28
CA ILE A 48 10.99 2.14 -10.83
C ILE A 48 12.11 2.83 -11.61
N LEU A 49 12.02 2.82 -12.95
CA LEU A 49 13.02 3.45 -13.81
C LEU A 49 13.15 4.95 -13.52
N LYS A 50 12.01 5.65 -13.40
CA LYS A 50 11.99 7.09 -13.09
C LYS A 50 12.57 7.36 -11.70
N THR A 51 12.19 6.59 -10.69
CA THR A 51 12.71 6.76 -9.32
C THR A 51 14.18 6.39 -9.21
N SER A 52 14.67 5.43 -9.99
CA SER A 52 16.09 5.05 -10.05
C SER A 52 16.93 6.15 -10.72
N LEU A 53 16.45 6.67 -11.86
CA LEU A 53 17.10 7.78 -12.55
C LEU A 53 17.22 9.02 -11.66
N PHE A 54 16.16 9.36 -10.93
CA PHE A 54 16.19 10.48 -9.98
C PHE A 54 17.08 10.22 -8.77
N LEU A 55 17.19 8.97 -8.28
CA LEU A 55 18.16 8.62 -7.23
C LEU A 55 19.59 8.89 -7.72
N PHE A 56 19.91 8.42 -8.92
CA PHE A 56 21.21 8.64 -9.55
C PHE A 56 21.49 10.14 -9.72
N LEU A 57 20.50 10.91 -10.18
CA LEU A 57 20.63 12.36 -10.33
C LEU A 57 20.91 13.06 -8.99
N ILE A 58 20.20 12.71 -7.91
CA ILE A 58 20.42 13.28 -6.57
C ILE A 58 21.80 12.90 -6.04
N ALA A 59 22.21 11.64 -6.20
CA ALA A 59 23.54 11.18 -5.79
C ALA A 59 24.64 11.96 -6.53
N SER A 60 24.50 12.15 -7.84
CA SER A 60 25.44 12.93 -8.66
C SER A 60 25.49 14.41 -8.24
N ILE A 61 24.35 15.03 -7.94
CA ILE A 61 24.31 16.40 -7.41
C ILE A 61 25.04 16.48 -6.07
N ASN A 62 24.79 15.55 -5.16
CA ASN A 62 25.43 15.52 -3.84
C ASN A 62 26.95 15.30 -3.94
N LEU A 63 27.39 14.43 -4.85
CA LEU A 63 28.81 14.21 -5.14
C LEU A 63 29.48 15.45 -5.73
N ALA A 64 28.79 16.17 -6.64
CA ALA A 64 29.31 17.41 -7.22
C ALA A 64 29.49 18.50 -6.15
N TRP A 65 28.52 18.66 -5.25
CA TRP A 65 28.63 19.62 -4.14
C TRP A 65 29.71 19.23 -3.12
N LEU A 66 29.88 17.93 -2.86
CA LEU A 66 30.98 17.44 -2.04
C LEU A 66 32.33 17.76 -2.67
N ALA A 67 32.51 17.47 -3.96
CA ALA A 67 33.72 17.80 -4.70
C ALA A 67 34.01 19.30 -4.64
N TYR A 68 33.00 20.15 -4.91
CA TYR A 68 33.13 21.60 -4.78
C TYR A 68 33.60 22.02 -3.38
N SER A 69 33.00 21.48 -2.32
CA SER A 69 33.39 21.81 -0.94
C SER A 69 34.83 21.42 -0.57
N LEU A 70 35.40 20.42 -1.26
CA LEU A 70 36.79 20.00 -1.06
C LEU A 70 37.79 20.95 -1.73
N PHE A 71 37.42 21.57 -2.85
CA PHE A 71 38.29 22.54 -3.54
C PHE A 71 38.24 23.94 -2.90
N ASP A 72 37.15 24.28 -2.23
CA ASP A 72 36.92 25.59 -1.58
C ASP A 72 37.44 25.68 -0.13
N LEU A 73 38.32 24.75 0.27
CA LEU A 73 38.81 24.63 1.66
C LEU A 73 39.66 25.83 2.13
N SER A 74 40.18 26.66 1.22
CA SER A 74 41.04 27.80 1.58
C SER A 74 40.28 28.91 2.31
N GLU A 75 38.97 29.05 2.08
CA GLU A 75 38.14 30.11 2.67
C GLU A 75 37.15 29.58 3.72
N LYS A 76 37.16 28.27 3.98
CA LYS A 76 36.11 27.58 4.75
C LYS A 76 36.68 26.73 5.89
N PRO A 77 35.89 26.49 6.95
CA PRO A 77 36.26 25.56 8.01
C PRO A 77 36.50 24.15 7.46
N TRP A 78 37.49 23.45 8.01
CA TRP A 78 37.88 22.10 7.61
C TRP A 78 36.75 21.06 7.68
N TYR A 79 35.72 21.30 8.51
CA TYR A 79 34.57 20.42 8.66
C TYR A 79 33.47 20.64 7.59
N THR A 80 33.61 21.65 6.72
CA THR A 80 32.61 21.96 5.68
C THR A 80 32.30 20.77 4.78
N PRO A 81 33.29 20.04 4.22
CA PRO A 81 33.01 18.86 3.39
C PRO A 81 32.28 17.75 4.15
N LEU A 82 32.57 17.59 5.44
CA LEU A 82 31.90 16.59 6.29
C LEU A 82 30.41 16.91 6.46
N VAL A 83 30.08 18.19 6.68
CA VAL A 83 28.67 18.64 6.78
C VAL A 83 27.94 18.43 5.45
N ILE A 84 28.58 18.77 4.32
CA ILE A 84 28.01 18.57 2.98
C ILE A 84 27.80 17.08 2.68
N LEU A 85 28.75 16.21 3.04
CA LEU A 85 28.61 14.76 2.93
C LEU A 85 27.42 14.24 3.74
N LEU A 86 27.30 14.65 5.00
CA LEU A 86 26.18 14.24 5.88
C LEU A 86 24.84 14.69 5.32
N LEU A 87 24.71 15.93 4.87
CA LEU A 87 23.51 16.43 4.21
C LEU A 87 23.20 15.62 2.94
N GLY A 88 24.20 15.36 2.10
CA GLY A 88 24.05 14.54 0.90
C GLY A 88 23.56 13.12 1.20
N ILE A 89 24.07 12.48 2.25
CA ILE A 89 23.60 11.17 2.72
C ILE A 89 22.15 11.26 3.20
N ILE A 90 21.80 12.27 4.01
CA ILE A 90 20.44 12.46 4.51
C ILE A 90 19.45 12.65 3.36
N PHE A 91 19.73 13.52 2.39
CA PHE A 91 18.85 13.74 1.25
C PHE A 91 18.71 12.50 0.38
N THR A 92 19.82 11.80 0.10
CA THR A 92 19.79 10.53 -0.64
C THR A 92 18.95 9.47 0.09
N GLY A 93 19.12 9.35 1.41
CA GLY A 93 18.37 8.40 2.24
C GLY A 93 16.88 8.73 2.33
N LEU A 94 16.53 10.01 2.55
CA LEU A 94 15.14 10.48 2.55
C LEU A 94 14.45 10.24 1.20
N TYR A 95 15.18 10.48 0.11
CA TYR A 95 14.71 10.17 -1.23
C TYR A 95 14.47 8.66 -1.40
N ALA A 96 15.47 7.84 -1.06
CA ALA A 96 15.39 6.39 -1.21
C ALA A 96 14.21 5.81 -0.41
N TYR A 97 13.98 6.32 0.80
CA TYR A 97 12.82 5.95 1.62
C TYR A 97 11.49 6.32 0.96
N LYS A 98 11.33 7.56 0.46
CA LYS A 98 10.10 7.97 -0.26
C LYS A 98 9.89 7.17 -1.54
N ALA A 99 10.95 6.93 -2.31
CA ALA A 99 10.92 6.12 -3.52
C ALA A 99 10.51 4.68 -3.21
N TYR A 100 11.08 4.06 -2.18
CA TYR A 100 10.70 2.72 -1.72
C TYR A 100 9.21 2.64 -1.36
N ARG A 101 8.69 3.61 -0.59
CA ARG A 101 7.25 3.65 -0.26
C ARG A 101 6.37 3.80 -1.48
N TYR A 102 6.77 4.66 -2.42
CA TYR A 102 6.05 4.88 -3.67
C TYR A 102 6.01 3.60 -4.52
N ILE A 103 7.16 2.93 -4.71
CA ILE A 103 7.26 1.68 -5.47
C ILE A 103 6.42 0.59 -4.79
N THR A 104 6.58 0.39 -3.48
CA THR A 104 5.84 -0.61 -2.70
C THR A 104 4.32 -0.40 -2.79
N PHE A 105 3.86 0.85 -2.73
CA PHE A 105 2.43 1.15 -2.86
C PHE A 105 1.89 0.82 -4.25
N ASN A 106 2.57 1.27 -5.32
CA ASN A 106 2.15 0.97 -6.70
C ASN A 106 2.20 -0.53 -6.99
N PHE A 107 3.18 -1.21 -6.41
CA PHE A 107 3.30 -2.66 -6.49
C PHE A 107 2.09 -3.37 -5.87
N TYR A 108 1.72 -3.03 -4.64
CA TYR A 108 0.54 -3.61 -4.00
C TYR A 108 -0.75 -3.24 -4.72
N LEU A 109 -0.85 -2.03 -5.27
CA LEU A 109 -2.00 -1.62 -6.08
C LEU A 109 -2.16 -2.45 -7.34
N GLU A 110 -1.07 -2.77 -8.03
CA GLU A 110 -1.14 -3.60 -9.23
C GLU A 110 -1.62 -5.03 -8.89
N ILE A 111 -1.14 -5.58 -7.78
CA ILE A 111 -1.62 -6.88 -7.28
C ILE A 111 -3.09 -6.80 -6.87
N SER A 112 -3.51 -5.73 -6.18
CA SER A 112 -4.88 -5.62 -5.66
C SER A 112 -5.93 -5.60 -6.76
N LYS A 113 -5.63 -5.08 -7.96
CA LYS A 113 -6.54 -5.13 -9.12
C LYS A 113 -6.94 -6.57 -9.46
N GLY A 114 -5.97 -7.49 -9.45
CA GLY A 114 -6.22 -8.91 -9.69
C GLY A 114 -6.90 -9.63 -8.52
N LEU A 115 -6.87 -9.04 -7.32
CA LEU A 115 -7.53 -9.56 -6.12
C LEU A 115 -8.93 -8.96 -5.88
N THR A 116 -9.48 -8.22 -6.85
CA THR A 116 -10.84 -7.67 -6.79
C THR A 116 -11.91 -8.69 -6.34
N PRO A 117 -11.94 -9.93 -6.88
CA PRO A 117 -12.91 -10.93 -6.42
C PRO A 117 -12.80 -11.23 -4.93
N VAL A 118 -11.58 -11.21 -4.39
CA VAL A 118 -11.30 -11.46 -2.98
C VAL A 118 -11.81 -10.32 -2.11
N PHE A 119 -11.60 -9.06 -2.53
CA PHE A 119 -12.14 -7.90 -1.82
C PHE A 119 -13.66 -7.90 -1.75
N LYS A 120 -14.34 -8.25 -2.86
CA LYS A 120 -15.80 -8.44 -2.88
C LYS A 120 -16.23 -9.53 -1.91
N LYS A 121 -15.56 -10.68 -1.92
CA LYS A 121 -15.88 -11.80 -1.04
C LYS A 121 -15.71 -11.47 0.45
N ILE A 122 -14.70 -10.67 0.79
CA ILE A 122 -14.51 -10.17 2.16
C ILE A 122 -15.67 -9.26 2.57
N CYS A 123 -16.21 -8.45 1.66
CA CYS A 123 -17.41 -7.65 1.91
C CYS A 123 -18.64 -8.54 2.14
N ASP A 124 -18.83 -9.58 1.31
CA ASP A 124 -19.93 -10.54 1.47
C ASP A 124 -19.88 -11.25 2.83
N ILE A 125 -18.69 -11.74 3.22
CA ILE A 125 -18.44 -12.39 4.51
C ILE A 125 -18.75 -11.43 5.65
N THR A 126 -18.34 -10.16 5.51
CA THR A 126 -18.58 -9.14 6.52
C THR A 126 -20.07 -8.89 6.70
N VAL A 127 -20.80 -8.68 5.60
CA VAL A 127 -22.26 -8.49 5.63
C VAL A 127 -22.95 -9.68 6.28
N PHE A 128 -22.55 -10.90 5.91
CA PHE A 128 -23.09 -12.11 6.50
C PHE A 128 -22.87 -12.17 8.01
N GLN A 129 -21.65 -11.91 8.49
CA GLN A 129 -21.34 -11.92 9.93
C GLN A 129 -22.12 -10.84 10.70
N VAL A 130 -22.25 -9.64 10.12
CA VAL A 130 -22.99 -8.52 10.73
C VAL A 130 -24.48 -8.83 10.79
N GLN A 131 -25.06 -9.34 9.70
CA GLN A 131 -26.48 -9.71 9.65
C GLN A 131 -26.80 -10.79 10.69
N ASN A 132 -25.96 -11.82 10.80
CA ASN A 132 -26.17 -12.90 11.76
C ASN A 132 -26.14 -12.39 13.21
N LYS A 133 -25.25 -11.44 13.52
CA LYS A 133 -25.21 -10.78 14.84
C LYS A 133 -26.46 -9.96 15.13
N ILE A 134 -26.95 -9.22 14.13
CA ILE A 134 -28.21 -8.45 14.25
C ILE A 134 -29.39 -9.38 14.52
N GLN A 135 -29.50 -10.49 13.78
CA GLN A 135 -30.56 -11.49 13.97
C GLN A 135 -30.51 -12.16 15.34
N ASN A 136 -29.30 -12.37 15.89
CA ASN A 136 -29.10 -12.93 17.23
C ASN A 136 -29.15 -11.89 18.36
N HIS A 137 -29.58 -10.65 18.09
CA HIS A 137 -29.62 -9.55 19.05
C HIS A 137 -28.27 -9.24 19.74
N GLU A 138 -27.14 -9.57 19.09
CA GLU A 138 -25.81 -9.27 19.61
C GLU A 138 -25.43 -7.80 19.36
N LYS A 139 -24.72 -7.17 20.31
CA LYS A 139 -24.20 -5.80 20.14
C LYS A 139 -23.14 -5.74 19.04
N LEU A 140 -23.35 -4.87 18.05
CA LEU A 140 -22.36 -4.53 17.03
C LEU A 140 -21.31 -3.58 17.60
N ASN A 141 -20.17 -4.11 18.05
CA ASN A 141 -19.00 -3.31 18.40
C ASN A 141 -18.02 -3.20 17.22
N THR A 142 -17.16 -2.18 17.21
CA THR A 142 -16.03 -1.99 16.27
C THR A 142 -15.16 -3.25 16.09
N ALA A 143 -15.03 -4.04 17.15
CA ALA A 143 -14.29 -5.31 17.17
C ALA A 143 -15.04 -6.49 16.50
N SER A 144 -16.29 -6.31 16.07
CA SER A 144 -17.16 -7.40 15.63
C SER A 144 -16.79 -8.01 14.27
N VAL A 145 -15.99 -7.29 13.47
CA VAL A 145 -15.49 -7.73 12.15
C VAL A 145 -13.96 -7.70 12.18
N ASN A 146 -13.34 -8.81 12.55
CA ASN A 146 -11.89 -8.93 12.52
C ASN A 146 -11.44 -9.32 11.11
N ILE A 147 -11.14 -8.32 10.28
CA ILE A 147 -10.69 -8.52 8.90
C ILE A 147 -9.44 -9.39 8.82
N ASN A 148 -8.52 -9.25 9.78
CA ASN A 148 -7.31 -10.06 9.82
C ASN A 148 -7.65 -11.56 9.99
N SER A 149 -8.66 -11.89 10.80
CA SER A 149 -9.08 -13.28 10.97
C SER A 149 -9.77 -13.82 9.71
N ILE A 150 -10.60 -13.00 9.04
CA ILE A 150 -11.24 -13.38 7.77
C ILE A 150 -10.18 -13.69 6.71
N VAL A 151 -9.19 -12.82 6.54
CA VAL A 151 -8.16 -12.99 5.51
C VAL A 151 -7.24 -14.18 5.81
N ASN A 152 -6.94 -14.43 7.09
CA ASN A 152 -6.06 -15.53 7.48
C ASN A 152 -6.71 -16.90 7.26
N LYS A 153 -8.03 -17.01 7.37
CA LYS A 153 -8.82 -18.24 7.13
C LYS A 153 -8.86 -18.71 5.67
N PHE A 154 -8.38 -17.92 4.70
CA PHE A 154 -8.25 -18.40 3.32
C PHE A 154 -6.99 -19.26 3.17
N ASP A 155 -7.08 -20.56 3.43
CA ASP A 155 -5.89 -21.44 3.49
C ASP A 155 -5.14 -21.52 2.16
N ASN A 156 -5.86 -21.54 1.03
CA ASN A 156 -5.26 -21.66 -0.29
C ASN A 156 -4.66 -20.35 -0.83
N LEU A 157 -4.91 -19.20 -0.18
CA LEU A 157 -4.45 -17.91 -0.67
C LEU A 157 -2.96 -17.69 -0.37
N PRO A 158 -2.11 -17.36 -1.36
CA PRO A 158 -0.68 -17.14 -1.15
C PRO A 158 -0.40 -16.07 -0.08
N GLY A 159 0.64 -16.27 0.75
CA GLY A 159 0.98 -15.34 1.84
C GLY A 159 1.20 -13.88 1.39
N ILE A 160 1.71 -13.66 0.17
CA ILE A 160 1.81 -12.31 -0.41
C ILE A 160 0.44 -11.71 -0.70
N ALA A 161 -0.49 -12.48 -1.26
CA ALA A 161 -1.86 -12.02 -1.49
C ALA A 161 -2.55 -11.64 -0.18
N LYS A 162 -2.39 -12.46 0.88
CA LYS A 162 -2.84 -12.13 2.24
C LYS A 162 -2.24 -10.80 2.71
N LYS A 163 -0.93 -10.60 2.58
CA LYS A 163 -0.25 -9.34 2.94
C LYS A 163 -0.78 -8.13 2.17
N VAL A 164 -1.02 -8.25 0.86
CA VAL A 164 -1.55 -7.16 0.03
C VAL A 164 -2.96 -6.80 0.46
N ILE A 165 -3.82 -7.78 0.69
CA ILE A 165 -5.19 -7.56 1.15
C ILE A 165 -5.16 -6.87 2.52
N LEU A 166 -4.38 -7.39 3.46
CA LEU A 166 -4.24 -6.80 4.80
C LEU A 166 -3.68 -5.38 4.75
N PHE A 167 -2.72 -5.11 3.85
CA PHE A 167 -2.16 -3.77 3.67
C PHE A 167 -3.21 -2.73 3.30
N PHE A 168 -4.14 -3.08 2.40
CA PHE A 168 -5.23 -2.18 2.05
C PHE A 168 -6.28 -2.13 3.16
N LEU A 169 -6.79 -3.28 3.60
CA LEU A 169 -7.90 -3.31 4.56
C LEU A 169 -7.56 -2.69 5.91
N ASN A 170 -6.33 -2.87 6.43
CA ASN A 170 -5.90 -2.23 7.69
C ASN A 170 -5.75 -0.71 7.60
N ARG A 171 -5.83 -0.13 6.40
CA ARG A 171 -5.79 1.33 6.18
C ARG A 171 -7.15 1.91 5.82
N LEU A 172 -8.15 1.07 5.63
CA LEU A 172 -9.52 1.51 5.39
C LEU A 172 -10.20 1.79 6.74
N PRO A 173 -11.05 2.82 6.81
CA PRO A 173 -12.06 2.91 7.85
C PRO A 173 -13.19 1.89 7.57
N PHE A 174 -12.84 0.60 7.51
CA PHE A 174 -13.76 -0.45 7.03
C PHE A 174 -15.00 -0.57 7.90
N PHE A 175 -14.86 -0.39 9.22
CA PHE A 175 -16.00 -0.36 10.14
C PHE A 175 -16.96 0.80 9.86
N GLU A 176 -16.45 1.97 9.49
CA GLU A 176 -17.32 3.11 9.11
C GLU A 176 -18.10 2.79 7.84
N PHE A 177 -17.49 2.09 6.88
CA PHE A 177 -18.19 1.65 5.67
C PHE A 177 -19.30 0.65 5.99
N VAL A 178 -19.05 -0.30 6.91
CA VAL A 178 -20.07 -1.24 7.40
C VAL A 178 -21.20 -0.49 8.10
N ASN A 179 -20.89 0.47 8.98
CA ASN A 179 -21.89 1.26 9.70
C ASN A 179 -22.79 2.05 8.76
N GLN A 180 -22.21 2.65 7.72
CA GLN A 180 -22.96 3.38 6.69
C GLN A 180 -23.85 2.46 5.84
N SER A 181 -23.58 1.15 5.82
CA SER A 181 -24.39 0.14 5.15
C SER A 181 -25.42 -0.55 6.08
N LEU A 182 -25.47 -0.21 7.37
CA LEU A 182 -26.27 -0.97 8.36
C LEU A 182 -27.75 -1.00 8.03
N GLU A 183 -28.33 0.08 7.53
CA GLU A 183 -29.75 0.12 7.16
C GLU A 183 -30.07 -0.86 6.03
N VAL A 184 -29.15 -1.00 5.07
CA VAL A 184 -29.28 -1.95 3.95
C VAL A 184 -29.08 -3.39 4.42
N ILE A 185 -28.20 -3.60 5.40
CA ILE A 185 -28.01 -4.92 6.03
C ILE A 185 -29.28 -5.32 6.80
N LYS A 186 -29.86 -4.38 7.56
CA LYS A 186 -31.10 -4.60 8.34
C LYS A 186 -32.30 -4.90 7.47
N SER A 187 -32.39 -4.31 6.27
CA SER A 187 -33.45 -4.62 5.30
C SER A 187 -33.30 -5.97 4.61
N GLY A 188 -32.24 -6.74 4.91
CA GLY A 188 -32.00 -8.08 4.39
C GLY A 188 -31.40 -8.11 2.98
N ASN A 189 -31.10 -6.95 2.39
CA ASN A 189 -30.50 -6.87 1.06
C ASN A 189 -28.96 -6.97 1.12
N ASN A 190 -28.48 -8.19 1.35
CA ASN A 190 -27.06 -8.47 1.53
C ASN A 190 -26.19 -8.13 0.31
N GLU A 191 -26.71 -8.36 -0.88
CA GLU A 191 -25.99 -8.10 -2.13
C GLU A 191 -25.74 -6.59 -2.29
N LYS A 192 -26.79 -5.78 -2.11
CA LYS A 192 -26.68 -4.32 -2.15
C LYS A 192 -25.79 -3.78 -1.03
N ALA A 193 -25.86 -4.35 0.17
CA ALA A 193 -24.98 -3.95 1.27
C ALA A 193 -23.50 -4.25 0.98
N SER A 194 -23.20 -5.43 0.42
CA SER A 194 -21.84 -5.82 0.05
C SER A 194 -21.29 -4.92 -1.05
N GLU A 195 -22.09 -4.64 -2.08
CA GLU A 195 -21.73 -3.74 -3.16
C GLU A 195 -21.45 -2.32 -2.65
N LEU A 196 -22.23 -1.82 -1.69
CA LEU A 196 -22.00 -0.50 -1.09
C LEU A 196 -20.66 -0.44 -0.34
N ILE A 197 -20.34 -1.46 0.46
CA ILE A 197 -19.07 -1.55 1.19
C ILE A 197 -17.90 -1.68 0.21
N TYR A 198 -18.05 -2.49 -0.82
CA TYR A 198 -17.04 -2.68 -1.86
C TYR A 198 -16.79 -1.38 -2.64
N THR A 199 -17.84 -0.65 -3.01
CA THR A 199 -17.72 0.63 -3.73
C THR A 199 -16.94 1.65 -2.91
N LYS A 200 -17.29 1.82 -1.63
CA LYS A 200 -16.56 2.73 -0.72
C LYS A 200 -15.09 2.30 -0.54
N THR A 201 -14.85 1.00 -0.46
CA THR A 201 -13.49 0.44 -0.41
C THR A 201 -12.70 0.76 -1.67
N SER A 202 -13.29 0.52 -2.84
CA SER A 202 -12.71 0.81 -4.15
C SER A 202 -12.41 2.30 -4.33
N ASP A 203 -13.34 3.17 -3.94
CA ASP A 203 -13.18 4.63 -4.01
C ASP A 203 -12.06 5.12 -3.10
N PHE A 204 -11.93 4.56 -1.89
CA PHE A 204 -10.84 4.90 -0.99
C PHE A 204 -9.47 4.51 -1.58
N ILE A 205 -9.36 3.31 -2.15
CA ILE A 205 -8.13 2.83 -2.81
C ILE A 205 -7.80 3.72 -4.03
N SER A 206 -8.80 4.07 -4.83
CA SER A 206 -8.67 4.96 -5.99
C SER A 206 -8.20 6.36 -5.57
N ASN A 207 -8.81 6.95 -4.54
CA ASN A 207 -8.43 8.26 -4.03
C ASN A 207 -7.02 8.27 -3.43
N ARG A 208 -6.62 7.21 -2.73
CA ARG A 208 -5.24 7.05 -2.25
C ARG A 208 -4.23 6.93 -3.39
N THR A 209 -4.61 6.27 -4.48
CA THR A 209 -3.79 6.17 -5.70
C THR A 209 -3.56 7.54 -6.32
N LYS A 210 -4.61 8.38 -6.43
CA LYS A 210 -4.49 9.75 -6.97
C LYS A 210 -3.56 10.63 -6.13
N LYS A 211 -3.47 10.42 -4.82
CA LYS A 211 -2.53 11.15 -3.95
C LYS A 211 -1.08 10.65 -4.06
N ASN A 212 -0.87 9.42 -4.54
CA ASN A 212 0.45 8.82 -4.68
C ASN A 212 1.02 9.11 -6.09
N THR A 213 1.29 10.38 -6.38
CA THR A 213 1.91 10.82 -7.65
C THR A 213 3.43 10.96 -7.51
N LEU A 214 4.13 11.13 -8.64
CA LEU A 214 5.57 11.42 -8.69
C LEU A 214 5.89 12.92 -8.51
N ASN A 215 4.90 13.78 -8.24
CA ASN A 215 5.10 15.23 -8.18
C ASN A 215 6.12 15.65 -7.11
N TRP A 216 6.27 14.84 -6.05
CA TRP A 216 7.27 15.07 -5.02
C TRP A 216 8.71 14.96 -5.53
N LEU A 217 8.97 14.21 -6.62
CA LEU A 217 10.30 14.10 -7.23
C LEU A 217 10.80 15.46 -7.72
N PHE A 218 9.92 16.22 -8.37
CA PHE A 218 10.27 17.51 -8.97
C PHE A 218 10.63 18.58 -7.93
N TRP A 219 10.00 18.53 -6.76
CA TRP A 219 10.31 19.45 -5.65
C TRP A 219 11.53 19.03 -4.84
N PHE A 220 11.90 17.75 -4.86
CA PHE A 220 12.99 17.24 -4.03
C PHE A 220 14.36 17.74 -4.49
N ILE A 221 14.58 17.86 -5.81
CA ILE A 221 15.87 18.32 -6.37
C ILE A 221 16.14 19.79 -6.03
N PRO A 222 15.23 20.75 -6.32
CA PRO A 222 15.44 22.15 -5.94
C PRO A 222 15.66 22.31 -4.44
N LEU A 223 14.90 21.59 -3.61
CA LEU A 223 15.06 21.63 -2.16
C LEU A 223 16.46 21.17 -1.73
N ASN A 224 16.95 20.05 -2.29
CA ASN A 224 18.30 19.55 -2.01
C ASN A 224 19.37 20.59 -2.38
N ILE A 225 19.27 21.18 -3.58
CA ILE A 225 20.21 22.20 -4.05
C ILE A 225 20.19 23.45 -3.15
N VAL A 226 19.00 23.95 -2.79
CA VAL A 226 18.86 25.14 -1.92
C VAL A 226 19.50 24.89 -0.56
N VAL A 227 19.28 23.72 0.06
CA VAL A 227 19.86 23.40 1.36
C VAL A 227 21.39 23.29 1.29
N LEU A 228 21.93 22.69 0.23
CA LEU A 228 23.39 22.61 0.03
C LEU A 228 24.02 23.99 -0.19
N ILE A 229 23.40 24.86 -0.98
CA ILE A 229 23.84 26.25 -1.18
C ILE A 229 23.83 27.01 0.15
N LEU A 230 22.75 26.89 0.92
CA LEU A 230 22.63 27.56 2.21
C LEU A 230 23.69 27.05 3.20
N ALA A 231 23.92 25.73 3.24
CA ALA A 231 24.97 25.15 4.08
C ALA A 231 26.34 25.76 3.76
N ILE A 232 26.72 25.81 2.48
CA ILE A 232 28.02 26.37 2.07
C ILE A 232 28.13 27.87 2.40
N LYS A 233 27.06 28.64 2.18
CA LYS A 233 27.06 30.09 2.45
C LYS A 233 27.09 30.43 3.94
N LEU A 234 26.39 29.66 4.76
CA LEU A 234 26.22 29.94 6.19
C LEU A 234 27.36 29.36 7.04
N ILE A 235 28.03 28.31 6.57
CA ILE A 235 29.26 27.81 7.20
C ILE A 235 30.38 28.80 6.89
N LYS A 236 30.83 29.51 7.92
CA LYS A 236 31.97 30.42 7.95
C LYS A 236 32.95 29.96 9.01
#